data_AF-A0A9E7YY86-F1
#
_entry.id   AF-A0A9E7YY86-F1
#
_cell.length_a   1.000
_cell.length_b   1.000
_cell.length_c   1.000
_cell.angle_alpha   90.00
_cell.angle_beta   90.00
_cell.angle_gamma   90.00
#
_symmetry.space_group_name_H-M   'P 1'
#
loop_
_entity.id
_entity.type
_entity.pdbx_description
1 polymer ?
#
loop_
_entity_poly.entity_id
_entity_poly.type
_entity_poly.pdbx_seq_one_letter_code
_entity_poly.pdbx_strand_id
1 'polypeptide(L)'
;MGSLKGFVPVTPPVKGKGAESTAAPRAIDMVTPWPVRDWAPEVAPDEAAAMRTALERGNVLHFPALAFPLDARERRFLDARWSDGKTKNINLRANEANVRGAVGDPADLRDLAALIRRYADAAEQLVRTLFPAYVPYLKRAGTSLRPAEIAGRAVSWRKDDTRLHVDAFPSNPLQGQRLLRVFHNVDPDAPRVWRIGEPFGDFARRFVPQTHGMLPGQAWLMHRLHITKRPRSEYDHRMLQLHDLAKADAGYQRTAPQQTFAFAPGATWVVFSDQALHAAMHGRAMMEQTFYLDPAAIADRTHSPEAVLSRMLGKPMLPGQR
;
A
#
# COMPACT_ATOMS: atom_id res chain seq x y z
N MET A 1 35.42 38.19 64.69
CA MET A 1 35.87 37.97 63.30
C MET A 1 35.12 36.77 62.76
N GLY A 2 34.16 37.00 61.86
CA GLY A 2 33.30 35.97 61.32
C GLY A 2 33.30 35.96 59.80
N SER A 3 33.03 34.77 59.28
CA SER A 3 32.50 34.43 57.95
C SER A 3 33.45 34.48 56.74
N LEU A 4 33.66 33.33 56.09
CA LEU A 4 32.89 32.89 54.90
C LEU A 4 33.48 31.56 54.38
N LYS A 5 32.70 30.47 54.42
CA LYS A 5 32.97 29.22 53.69
C LYS A 5 32.16 29.24 52.39
N GLY A 6 32.82 28.88 51.29
CA GLY A 6 32.32 28.98 49.93
C GLY A 6 31.16 28.03 49.58
N PHE A 7 30.29 28.52 48.71
CA PHE A 7 29.23 27.79 48.01
C PHE A 7 29.82 27.05 46.79
N VAL A 8 29.46 25.78 46.62
CA VAL A 8 29.67 25.00 45.38
C VAL A 8 28.32 24.82 44.70
N PRO A 9 28.17 25.04 43.38
CA PRO A 9 26.90 24.82 42.69
C PRO A 9 26.65 23.32 42.46
N VAL A 10 25.48 22.84 42.88
CA VAL A 10 24.99 21.49 42.59
C VAL A 10 24.43 21.44 41.17
N THR A 11 25.04 20.64 40.29
CA THR A 11 24.47 20.33 38.97
C THR A 11 23.43 19.22 39.13
N PRO A 12 22.19 19.36 38.58
CA PRO A 12 21.20 18.30 38.67
C PRO A 12 21.56 17.11 37.77
N PRO A 13 21.16 15.88 38.11
CA PRO A 13 21.50 14.70 37.33
C PRO A 13 20.75 14.72 36.00
N VAL A 14 21.52 14.64 34.91
CA VAL A 14 20.99 14.40 33.56
C VAL A 14 20.37 13.00 33.55
N LYS A 15 19.04 12.93 33.42
CA LYS A 15 18.33 11.67 33.14
C LYS A 15 18.95 11.05 31.90
N GLY A 16 19.54 9.87 32.06
CA GLY A 16 20.07 9.08 30.95
C GLY A 16 18.99 8.88 29.89
N LYS A 17 19.27 9.35 28.67
CA LYS A 17 18.56 8.88 27.48
C LYS A 17 18.72 7.36 27.46
N GLY A 18 17.60 6.64 27.49
CA GLY A 18 17.62 5.20 27.26
C GLY A 18 18.40 4.90 25.99
N ALA A 19 19.29 3.90 26.07
CA ALA A 19 20.07 3.45 24.93
C ALA A 19 19.11 3.22 23.74
N GLU A 20 19.25 4.03 22.69
CA GLU A 20 18.63 3.72 21.40
C GLU A 20 19.23 2.39 20.96
N SER A 21 18.41 1.34 21.03
CA SER A 21 18.73 0.03 20.50
C SER A 21 19.13 0.16 19.02
N THR A 22 20.41 -0.04 18.75
CA THR A 22 20.99 -0.21 17.40
C THR A 22 20.73 -1.60 16.82
N ALA A 23 19.89 -2.42 17.47
CA ALA A 23 19.55 -3.74 16.99
C ALA A 23 18.87 -3.66 15.61
N ALA A 24 19.39 -4.45 14.66
CA ALA A 24 18.75 -4.64 13.37
C ALA A 24 17.29 -5.09 13.58
N PRO A 25 16.35 -4.62 12.74
CA PRO A 25 14.96 -5.01 12.86
C PRO A 25 14.81 -6.54 12.77
N ARG A 26 13.89 -7.10 13.56
CA ARG A 26 13.62 -8.54 13.56
C ARG A 26 13.20 -8.98 12.15
N ALA A 27 13.86 -10.03 11.64
CA ALA A 27 13.48 -10.63 10.36
C ALA A 27 12.09 -11.28 10.47
N ILE A 28 11.28 -11.06 9.44
CA ILE A 28 9.97 -11.66 9.22
C ILE A 28 9.93 -12.20 7.79
N ASP A 29 8.99 -13.09 7.52
CA ASP A 29 8.73 -13.57 6.17
C ASP A 29 7.25 -13.38 5.83
N MET A 30 6.99 -12.40 4.97
CA MET A 30 5.65 -11.99 4.54
C MET A 30 5.46 -12.19 3.04
N VAL A 31 6.49 -12.62 2.31
CA VAL A 31 6.45 -12.78 0.84
C VAL A 31 6.41 -14.26 0.51
N THR A 32 5.27 -14.76 0.06
CA THR A 32 5.09 -16.18 -0.28
C THR A 32 5.23 -16.40 -1.78
N PRO A 33 6.24 -17.14 -2.27
CA PRO A 33 6.40 -17.42 -3.69
C PRO A 33 5.43 -18.49 -4.18
N TRP A 34 4.92 -18.34 -5.40
CA TRP A 34 4.02 -19.29 -6.06
C TRP A 34 4.43 -19.52 -7.52
N PRO A 35 4.34 -20.75 -8.04
CA PRO A 35 4.85 -21.12 -9.37
C PRO A 35 3.91 -20.73 -10.53
N VAL A 36 3.08 -19.70 -10.38
CA VAL A 36 2.18 -19.21 -11.42
C VAL A 36 2.98 -18.50 -12.52
N ARG A 37 2.70 -18.87 -13.78
CA ARG A 37 3.40 -18.37 -14.98
C ARG A 37 2.48 -17.79 -16.05
N ASP A 38 1.17 -17.99 -15.90
CA ASP A 38 0.15 -17.53 -16.85
C ASP A 38 -0.84 -16.60 -16.14
N TRP A 39 -1.44 -15.66 -16.89
CA TRP A 39 -2.43 -14.71 -16.38
C TRP A 39 -3.83 -15.33 -16.21
N ALA A 40 -4.05 -16.53 -16.75
CA ALA A 40 -5.23 -17.37 -16.54
C ALA A 40 -4.79 -18.80 -16.13
N PRO A 41 -4.11 -18.96 -14.99
CA PRO A 41 -3.48 -20.23 -14.65
C PRO A 41 -4.49 -21.30 -14.22
N GLU A 42 -4.28 -22.54 -14.65
CA GLU A 42 -4.97 -23.68 -14.04
C GLU A 42 -4.25 -24.04 -12.74
N VAL A 43 -4.92 -23.85 -11.60
CA VAL A 43 -4.37 -24.13 -10.26
C VAL A 43 -5.27 -25.11 -9.53
N ALA A 44 -4.68 -25.98 -8.72
CA ALA A 44 -5.47 -26.91 -7.90
C ALA A 44 -6.31 -26.11 -6.88
N PRO A 45 -7.54 -26.55 -6.53
CA PRO A 45 -8.38 -25.86 -5.57
C PRO A 45 -7.70 -25.58 -4.22
N ASP A 46 -6.86 -26.52 -3.75
CA ASP A 46 -6.11 -26.37 -2.50
C ASP A 46 -5.01 -25.30 -2.59
N GLU A 47 -4.34 -25.18 -3.73
CA GLU A 47 -3.34 -24.13 -3.98
C GLU A 47 -4.02 -22.76 -4.05
N ALA A 48 -5.15 -22.66 -4.75
CA ALA A 48 -5.96 -21.44 -4.80
C ALA A 48 -6.45 -21.02 -3.40
N ALA A 49 -6.90 -21.99 -2.59
CA ALA A 49 -7.29 -21.75 -1.21
C ALA A 49 -6.11 -21.29 -0.34
N ALA A 50 -4.93 -21.91 -0.48
CA ALA A 50 -3.73 -21.53 0.25
C ALA A 50 -3.24 -20.11 -0.12
N MET A 51 -3.22 -19.77 -1.42
CA MET A 51 -2.94 -18.42 -1.90
C MET A 51 -3.92 -17.40 -1.32
N ARG A 52 -5.21 -17.72 -1.32
CA ARG A 52 -6.26 -16.86 -0.75
C ARG A 52 -6.02 -16.64 0.75
N THR A 53 -5.79 -17.71 1.51
CA THR A 53 -5.52 -17.63 2.95
C THR A 53 -4.26 -16.82 3.26
N ALA A 54 -3.19 -17.00 2.49
CA ALA A 54 -1.98 -16.20 2.65
C ALA A 54 -2.26 -14.71 2.41
N LEU A 55 -2.99 -14.39 1.34
CA LEU A 55 -3.36 -13.02 0.99
C LEU A 55 -4.25 -12.37 2.09
N GLU A 56 -5.29 -13.07 2.55
CA GLU A 56 -6.19 -12.58 3.62
C GLU A 56 -5.48 -12.40 4.98
N ARG A 57 -4.40 -13.15 5.23
CA ARG A 57 -3.53 -12.98 6.41
C ARG A 57 -2.56 -11.80 6.28
N GLY A 58 -2.49 -11.17 5.12
CA GLY A 58 -1.65 -9.99 4.87
C GLY A 58 -0.30 -10.29 4.23
N ASN A 59 -0.11 -11.51 3.70
CA ASN A 59 1.09 -11.84 2.93
C ASN A 59 1.05 -11.21 1.54
N VAL A 60 2.24 -11.02 0.97
CA VAL A 60 2.44 -10.67 -0.44
C VAL A 60 2.61 -11.96 -1.22
N LEU A 61 1.70 -12.23 -2.16
CA LEU A 61 1.87 -13.33 -3.10
C LEU A 61 2.88 -12.91 -4.16
N HIS A 62 3.94 -13.67 -4.35
CA HIS A 62 5.00 -13.37 -5.31
C HIS A 62 5.04 -14.41 -6.43
N PHE A 63 4.97 -13.93 -7.67
CA PHE A 63 4.97 -14.73 -8.88
C PHE A 63 6.22 -14.38 -9.72
N PRO A 64 7.35 -15.04 -9.47
CA PRO A 64 8.64 -14.68 -10.09
C PRO A 64 8.69 -14.92 -11.59
N ALA A 65 7.81 -15.78 -12.13
CA ALA A 65 7.81 -16.19 -13.52
C ALA A 65 6.52 -15.80 -14.27
N LEU A 66 5.70 -14.91 -13.70
CA LEU A 66 4.51 -14.36 -14.35
C LEU A 66 4.86 -13.06 -15.06
N ALA A 67 5.31 -13.19 -16.32
CA ALA A 67 5.75 -12.06 -17.13
C ALA A 67 4.58 -11.33 -17.80
N PHE A 68 4.69 -10.00 -17.94
CA PHE A 68 3.85 -9.20 -18.82
C PHE A 68 4.71 -8.67 -19.98
N PRO A 69 4.73 -9.34 -21.15
CA PRO A 69 5.58 -8.92 -22.24
C PRO A 69 5.17 -7.54 -22.76
N LEU A 70 6.17 -6.70 -23.01
CA LEU A 70 6.04 -5.43 -23.72
C LEU A 70 6.57 -5.59 -25.13
N ASP A 71 5.79 -5.13 -26.10
CA ASP A 71 6.27 -5.01 -27.47
C ASP A 71 7.34 -3.90 -27.62
N ALA A 72 8.02 -3.88 -28.75
CA ALA A 72 9.11 -2.93 -28.99
C ALA A 72 8.64 -1.46 -28.96
N ARG A 73 7.37 -1.20 -29.32
CA ARG A 73 6.78 0.15 -29.32
C ARG A 73 6.38 0.57 -27.91
N GLU A 74 5.93 -0.35 -27.08
CA GLU A 74 5.51 -0.12 -25.70
C GLU A 74 6.69 0.19 -24.78
N ARG A 75 7.87 -0.39 -25.04
CA ARG A 75 9.10 -0.14 -24.26
C ARG A 75 9.47 1.34 -24.13
N ARG A 76 9.10 2.15 -25.14
CA ARG A 76 9.35 3.60 -25.09
C ARG A 76 8.64 4.29 -23.93
N PHE A 77 7.54 3.73 -23.43
CA PHE A 77 6.73 4.29 -22.33
C PHE A 77 7.32 4.09 -20.94
N LEU A 78 8.44 3.36 -20.82
CA LEU A 78 9.15 3.16 -19.56
C LEU A 78 10.04 4.35 -19.16
N ASP A 79 9.95 5.46 -19.89
CA ASP A 79 10.71 6.69 -19.67
C ASP A 79 9.87 7.75 -18.93
N ALA A 80 10.49 8.44 -17.97
CA ALA A 80 9.86 9.51 -17.19
C ALA A 80 9.33 10.67 -18.06
N ARG A 81 9.85 10.87 -19.27
CA ARG A 81 9.41 11.92 -20.21
C ARG A 81 7.93 11.87 -20.58
N TRP A 82 7.29 10.70 -20.43
CA TRP A 82 5.87 10.52 -20.71
C TRP A 82 4.97 11.01 -19.57
N SER A 83 5.54 11.35 -18.41
CA SER A 83 4.80 11.90 -17.29
C SER A 83 4.65 13.42 -17.41
N ASP A 84 3.48 13.95 -17.07
CA ASP A 84 3.20 15.39 -17.11
C ASP A 84 3.88 16.21 -15.99
N GLY A 85 4.55 15.54 -15.04
CA GLY A 85 5.20 16.15 -13.88
C GLY A 85 4.25 16.80 -12.86
N LYS A 86 2.94 16.87 -13.15
CA LYS A 86 1.92 17.48 -12.30
C LYS A 86 1.23 16.44 -11.42
N THR A 87 1.03 15.25 -11.98
CA THR A 87 0.43 14.12 -11.28
C THR A 87 1.51 13.15 -10.80
N LYS A 88 1.22 12.39 -9.75
CA LYS A 88 2.19 11.45 -9.16
C LYS A 88 2.60 10.35 -10.15
N ASN A 89 1.66 9.88 -10.97
CA ASN A 89 1.82 8.77 -11.91
C ASN A 89 0.88 8.92 -13.12
N ILE A 90 1.20 8.20 -14.21
CA ILE A 90 0.29 7.99 -15.33
C ILE A 90 -0.79 7.00 -14.87
N ASN A 91 -2.06 7.33 -15.09
CA ASN A 91 -3.18 6.52 -14.62
C ASN A 91 -4.35 6.50 -15.61
N LEU A 92 -4.90 5.31 -15.84
CA LEU A 92 -6.15 5.06 -16.55
C LEU A 92 -7.20 4.60 -15.55
N ARG A 93 -8.38 5.23 -15.52
CA ARG A 93 -9.48 4.74 -14.67
C ARG A 93 -10.26 3.64 -15.41
N ALA A 94 -10.84 2.69 -14.68
CA ALA A 94 -11.57 1.55 -15.25
C ALA A 94 -12.53 1.95 -16.39
N ASN A 95 -13.30 3.03 -16.22
CA ASN A 95 -14.34 3.45 -17.16
C ASN A 95 -13.90 4.61 -18.08
N GLU A 96 -12.61 4.92 -18.15
CA GLU A 96 -12.10 6.02 -18.98
C GLU A 96 -11.27 5.48 -20.15
N ALA A 97 -11.39 6.13 -21.31
CA ALA A 97 -10.59 5.80 -22.49
C ALA A 97 -9.21 6.48 -22.48
N ASN A 98 -9.11 7.64 -21.82
CA ASN A 98 -7.92 8.48 -21.90
C ASN A 98 -7.08 8.37 -20.62
N VAL A 99 -5.77 8.27 -20.81
CA VAL A 99 -4.80 8.34 -19.72
C VAL A 99 -4.75 9.73 -19.12
N ARG A 100 -4.56 9.79 -17.80
CA ARG A 100 -4.28 11.01 -17.05
C ARG A 100 -2.82 11.00 -16.62
N GLY A 101 -2.23 12.19 -16.50
CA GLY A 101 -0.86 12.31 -16.01
C GLY A 101 0.22 12.05 -17.04
N ALA A 102 -0.16 11.99 -18.32
CA ALA A 102 0.73 11.74 -19.44
C ALA A 102 0.80 12.93 -20.41
N VAL A 103 1.92 13.04 -21.10
CA VAL A 103 2.21 14.03 -22.14
C VAL A 103 2.74 13.33 -23.39
N GLY A 104 2.31 13.77 -24.57
CA GLY A 104 2.71 13.20 -25.85
C GLY A 104 1.67 13.50 -26.94
N ASP A 105 1.97 13.09 -28.16
CA ASP A 105 1.03 13.24 -29.28
C ASP A 105 -0.20 12.34 -29.10
N PRO A 106 -1.34 12.66 -29.72
CA PRO A 106 -2.56 11.87 -29.57
C PRO A 106 -2.40 10.39 -29.91
N ALA A 107 -1.51 10.04 -30.85
CA ALA A 107 -1.21 8.64 -31.18
C ALA A 107 -0.51 7.92 -30.02
N ASP A 108 0.50 8.54 -29.42
CA ASP A 108 1.25 7.96 -28.32
C ASP A 108 0.39 7.82 -27.05
N LEU A 109 -0.49 8.80 -26.79
CA LEU A 109 -1.43 8.71 -25.67
C LEU A 109 -2.44 7.57 -25.84
N ARG A 110 -2.85 7.26 -27.08
CA ARG A 110 -3.71 6.10 -27.38
C ARG A 110 -2.95 4.80 -27.17
N ASP A 111 -1.71 4.69 -27.66
CA ASP A 111 -0.88 3.51 -27.45
C ASP A 111 -0.61 3.25 -25.96
N LEU A 112 -0.32 4.31 -25.21
CA LEU A 112 -0.12 4.24 -23.76
C LEU A 112 -1.41 3.80 -23.03
N ALA A 113 -2.57 4.29 -23.45
CA ALA A 113 -3.86 3.85 -22.92
C ALA A 113 -4.11 2.36 -23.22
N ALA A 114 -3.76 1.89 -24.43
CA ALA A 114 -3.90 0.50 -24.82
C ALA A 114 -3.00 -0.42 -23.99
N LEU A 115 -1.72 -0.05 -23.78
CA LEU A 115 -0.80 -0.77 -22.89
C LEU A 115 -1.36 -0.90 -21.47
N ILE A 116 -1.81 0.21 -20.88
CA ILE A 116 -2.34 0.21 -19.51
C ILE A 116 -3.62 -0.63 -19.43
N ARG A 117 -4.50 -0.55 -20.43
CA ARG A 117 -5.71 -1.38 -20.51
C ARG A 117 -5.38 -2.87 -20.60
N ARG A 118 -4.42 -3.25 -21.45
CA ARG A 118 -3.96 -4.64 -21.61
C ARG A 118 -3.44 -5.23 -20.29
N TYR A 119 -2.63 -4.46 -19.55
CA TYR A 119 -2.16 -4.89 -18.23
C TYR A 119 -3.30 -5.03 -17.24
N ALA A 120 -4.20 -4.04 -17.25
CA ALA A 120 -5.37 -4.09 -16.40
C ALA A 120 -6.16 -5.39 -16.65
N ASP A 121 -6.37 -5.78 -17.92
CA ASP A 121 -7.22 -6.92 -18.30
C ASP A 121 -6.54 -8.24 -17.90
N ALA A 122 -5.23 -8.34 -18.10
CA ALA A 122 -4.42 -9.45 -17.62
C ALA A 122 -4.50 -9.60 -16.09
N ALA A 123 -4.33 -8.50 -15.35
CA ALA A 123 -4.42 -8.51 -13.89
C ALA A 123 -5.82 -8.88 -13.38
N GLU A 124 -6.88 -8.47 -14.07
CA GLU A 124 -8.26 -8.87 -13.74
C GLU A 124 -8.47 -10.36 -14.00
N GLN A 125 -7.97 -10.87 -15.13
CA GLN A 125 -8.02 -12.30 -15.44
C GLN A 125 -7.32 -13.14 -14.36
N LEU A 126 -6.13 -12.72 -13.91
CA LEU A 126 -5.38 -13.41 -12.86
C LEU A 126 -6.18 -13.49 -11.56
N VAL A 127 -6.74 -12.38 -11.11
CA VAL A 127 -7.54 -12.34 -9.86
C VAL A 127 -8.80 -13.20 -10.00
N ARG A 128 -9.48 -13.15 -11.15
CA ARG A 128 -10.68 -13.96 -11.41
C ARG A 128 -10.39 -15.45 -11.38
N THR A 129 -9.27 -15.87 -11.97
CA THR A 129 -8.89 -17.28 -12.04
C THR A 129 -8.38 -17.80 -10.69
N LEU A 130 -7.52 -17.05 -10.00
CA LEU A 130 -6.99 -17.48 -8.70
C LEU A 130 -8.03 -17.40 -7.57
N PHE A 131 -8.94 -16.42 -7.61
CA PHE A 131 -9.88 -16.14 -6.53
C PHE A 131 -11.32 -16.00 -7.05
N PRO A 132 -11.93 -17.09 -7.56
CA PRO A 132 -13.29 -17.04 -8.10
C PRO A 132 -14.33 -16.54 -7.09
N ALA A 133 -14.12 -16.79 -5.79
CA ALA A 133 -14.97 -16.31 -4.71
C ALA A 133 -15.02 -14.77 -4.59
N TYR A 134 -14.00 -14.06 -5.09
CA TYR A 134 -13.96 -12.59 -5.06
C TYR A 134 -14.77 -11.96 -6.18
N VAL A 135 -15.00 -12.67 -7.29
CA VAL A 135 -15.56 -12.12 -8.53
C VAL A 135 -16.89 -11.38 -8.34
N PRO A 136 -17.87 -11.90 -7.57
CA PRO A 136 -19.15 -11.20 -7.36
C PRO A 136 -19.01 -9.85 -6.63
N TYR A 137 -17.88 -9.64 -5.95
CA TYR A 137 -17.63 -8.52 -5.04
C TYR A 137 -16.48 -7.62 -5.51
N LEU A 138 -15.86 -7.96 -6.64
CA LEU A 138 -14.67 -7.30 -7.16
C LEU A 138 -15.08 -6.12 -8.03
N LYS A 139 -14.56 -4.93 -7.70
CA LYS A 139 -14.74 -3.73 -8.51
C LYS A 139 -13.39 -3.19 -8.97
N ARG A 140 -13.22 -3.12 -10.28
CA ARG A 140 -12.04 -2.52 -10.90
C ARG A 140 -11.94 -1.02 -10.61
N ALA A 141 -10.74 -0.56 -10.26
CA ALA A 141 -10.45 0.84 -9.95
C ALA A 141 -9.59 1.51 -11.03
N GLY A 142 -8.41 2.04 -10.66
CA GLY A 142 -7.45 2.60 -11.61
C GLY A 142 -6.30 1.66 -11.88
N THR A 143 -5.65 1.87 -13.02
CA THR A 143 -4.41 1.20 -13.41
C THR A 143 -3.35 2.27 -13.63
N SER A 144 -2.17 2.10 -13.05
CA SER A 144 -1.10 3.08 -13.08
C SER A 144 0.16 2.53 -13.72
N LEU A 145 0.80 3.34 -14.56
CA LEU A 145 2.19 3.17 -14.98
C LEU A 145 3.05 4.20 -14.24
N ARG A 146 4.13 3.72 -13.62
CA ARG A 146 5.08 4.53 -12.86
C ARG A 146 6.46 4.45 -13.52
N PRO A 147 6.72 5.26 -14.56
CA PRO A 147 7.96 5.14 -15.34
C PRO A 147 9.17 5.74 -14.62
N ALA A 148 8.97 6.74 -13.76
CA ALA A 148 10.05 7.42 -13.06
C ALA A 148 10.60 6.62 -11.86
N GLU A 149 11.88 6.81 -11.58
CA GLU A 149 12.59 6.26 -10.41
C GLU A 149 11.92 6.72 -9.09
N ILE A 150 11.89 5.86 -8.08
CA ILE A 150 11.37 6.22 -6.75
C ILE A 150 12.43 6.99 -5.95
N ALA A 151 13.68 6.53 -6.02
CA ALA A 151 14.77 7.12 -5.25
C ALA A 151 14.96 8.61 -5.62
N GLY A 152 15.24 9.43 -4.59
CA GLY A 152 15.55 10.85 -4.78
C GLY A 152 14.37 11.80 -4.97
N ARG A 153 13.11 11.33 -4.89
CA ARG A 153 11.94 12.22 -4.98
C ARG A 153 11.79 13.09 -3.72
N ALA A 154 11.83 14.40 -3.88
CA ALA A 154 11.51 15.34 -2.82
C ALA A 154 9.99 15.41 -2.59
N VAL A 155 9.48 14.63 -1.64
CA VAL A 155 8.06 14.63 -1.24
C VAL A 155 7.94 14.84 0.27
N SER A 156 6.81 15.40 0.72
CA SER A 156 6.55 15.51 2.16
C SER A 156 6.48 14.13 2.79
N TRP A 157 6.85 14.02 4.08
CA TRP A 157 6.91 12.72 4.78
C TRP A 157 5.60 11.93 4.72
N ARG A 158 4.44 12.58 4.63
CA ARG A 158 3.13 11.91 4.46
C ARG A 158 2.99 11.25 3.09
N LYS A 159 3.55 11.87 2.05
CA LYS A 159 3.54 11.40 0.65
C LYS A 159 4.77 10.55 0.28
N ASP A 160 5.70 10.42 1.22
CA ASP A 160 6.91 9.60 1.10
C ASP A 160 6.54 8.12 1.23
N ASP A 161 6.60 7.41 0.11
CA ASP A 161 6.29 5.97 0.04
C ASP A 161 7.51 5.11 0.43
N THR A 162 8.67 5.70 0.74
CA THR A 162 9.85 4.99 1.27
C THR A 162 9.71 4.64 2.75
N ARG A 163 8.64 5.14 3.39
CA ARG A 163 8.27 4.86 4.78
C ARG A 163 7.20 3.78 4.84
N LEU A 164 7.34 2.82 5.75
CA LEU A 164 6.38 1.75 5.99
C LEU A 164 5.01 2.34 6.31
N HIS A 165 4.00 1.91 5.56
CA HIS A 165 2.62 2.32 5.72
C HIS A 165 1.65 1.25 5.22
N VAL A 166 0.41 1.39 5.65
CA VAL A 166 -0.75 0.79 4.97
C VAL A 166 -1.43 1.87 4.12
N ASP A 167 -2.00 1.50 2.99
CA ASP A 167 -2.69 2.46 2.14
C ASP A 167 -3.95 3.00 2.83
N ALA A 168 -4.00 4.32 2.96
CA ALA A 168 -5.18 5.06 3.36
C ALA A 168 -5.24 6.38 2.56
N PHE A 169 -6.40 6.70 2.00
CA PHE A 169 -6.54 7.86 1.12
C PHE A 169 -7.32 8.99 1.80
N PRO A 170 -6.73 10.19 1.97
CA PRO A 170 -7.40 11.27 2.70
C PRO A 170 -8.66 11.77 2.00
N SER A 171 -8.66 11.84 0.67
CA SER A 171 -9.77 12.38 -0.14
C SER A 171 -10.70 11.32 -0.73
N ASN A 172 -10.35 10.03 -0.63
CA ASN A 172 -11.13 8.92 -1.18
C ASN A 172 -11.35 7.82 -0.12
N PRO A 173 -12.27 8.04 0.84
CA PRO A 173 -12.57 7.04 1.88
C PRO A 173 -13.00 5.70 1.29
N LEU A 174 -12.50 4.60 1.85
CA LEU A 174 -12.76 3.22 1.42
C LEU A 174 -14.03 2.65 2.04
N GLN A 175 -14.48 3.17 3.18
CA GLN A 175 -15.68 2.69 3.88
C GLN A 175 -15.66 1.18 4.13
N GLY A 176 -14.47 0.65 4.46
CA GLY A 176 -14.26 -0.77 4.70
C GLY A 176 -13.85 -1.60 3.49
N GLN A 177 -14.00 -1.07 2.27
CA GLN A 177 -13.55 -1.78 1.06
C GLN A 177 -12.06 -2.11 1.14
N ARG A 178 -11.70 -3.34 0.77
CA ARG A 178 -10.32 -3.81 0.75
C ARG A 178 -9.61 -3.33 -0.51
N LEU A 179 -8.32 -3.00 -0.39
CA LEU A 179 -7.47 -2.59 -1.52
C LEU A 179 -6.63 -3.76 -2.02
N LEU A 180 -7.19 -4.53 -2.96
CA LEU A 180 -6.43 -5.57 -3.64
C LEU A 180 -5.63 -4.95 -4.78
N ARG A 181 -4.31 -5.12 -4.78
CA ARG A 181 -3.43 -4.60 -5.83
C ARG A 181 -2.60 -5.70 -6.47
N VAL A 182 -2.50 -5.62 -7.79
CA VAL A 182 -1.63 -6.46 -8.63
C VAL A 182 -0.54 -5.57 -9.20
N PHE A 183 0.70 -5.83 -8.82
CA PHE A 183 1.87 -5.09 -9.25
C PHE A 183 2.73 -5.93 -10.18
N HIS A 184 3.39 -5.27 -11.12
CA HIS A 184 4.34 -5.90 -12.02
C HIS A 184 5.55 -5.00 -12.25
N ASN A 185 6.75 -5.58 -12.17
CA ASN A 185 7.98 -4.89 -12.49
C ASN A 185 8.23 -4.97 -14.01
N VAL A 186 7.94 -3.88 -14.71
CA VAL A 186 8.19 -3.76 -16.17
C VAL A 186 9.58 -3.23 -16.49
N ASP A 187 10.41 -2.94 -15.48
CA ASP A 187 11.82 -2.60 -15.72
C ASP A 187 12.55 -3.82 -16.31
N PRO A 188 13.27 -3.67 -17.44
CA PRO A 188 14.02 -4.77 -18.03
C PRO A 188 15.30 -5.13 -17.25
N ASP A 189 15.83 -4.22 -16.45
CA ASP A 189 17.19 -4.29 -15.92
C ASP A 189 17.23 -4.33 -14.39
N ALA A 190 16.37 -3.54 -13.72
CA ALA A 190 16.47 -3.28 -12.30
C ALA A 190 15.33 -3.91 -11.49
N PRO A 191 15.60 -4.40 -10.26
CA PRO A 191 14.55 -4.86 -9.36
C PRO A 191 13.76 -3.68 -8.78
N ARG A 192 12.52 -3.96 -8.40
CA ARG A 192 11.71 -3.09 -7.55
C ARG A 192 11.90 -3.53 -6.10
N VAL A 193 12.54 -2.69 -5.28
CA VAL A 193 12.86 -3.07 -3.90
C VAL A 193 11.86 -2.51 -2.92
N TRP A 194 11.25 -3.39 -2.14
CA TRP A 194 10.30 -3.05 -1.08
C TRP A 194 10.85 -3.42 0.29
N ARG A 195 10.40 -2.70 1.32
CA ARG A 195 10.36 -3.19 2.69
C ARG A 195 8.93 -3.59 3.00
N ILE A 196 8.71 -4.83 3.42
CA ILE A 196 7.43 -5.35 3.91
C ILE A 196 7.51 -5.39 5.42
N GLY A 197 6.54 -4.80 6.11
CA GLY A 197 6.52 -4.70 7.58
C GLY A 197 5.80 -5.87 8.26
N GLU A 198 5.75 -5.80 9.58
CA GLU A 198 5.07 -6.76 10.46
C GLU A 198 3.56 -6.92 10.14
N PRO A 199 2.92 -8.02 10.60
CA PRO A 199 1.48 -8.22 10.43
C PRO A 199 0.66 -7.03 10.94
N PHE A 200 -0.44 -6.71 10.25
CA PHE A 200 -1.30 -5.56 10.58
C PHE A 200 -1.73 -5.52 12.05
N GLY A 201 -2.04 -6.68 12.64
CA GLY A 201 -2.44 -6.78 14.04
C GLY A 201 -1.37 -6.31 15.01
N ASP A 202 -0.09 -6.52 14.70
CA ASP A 202 1.04 -6.16 15.56
C ASP A 202 1.32 -4.66 15.47
N PHE A 203 1.32 -4.15 14.23
CA PHE A 203 1.32 -2.73 13.93
C PHE A 203 0.17 -1.98 14.63
N ALA A 204 -1.06 -2.49 14.52
CA ALA A 204 -2.24 -1.87 15.09
C ALA A 204 -2.16 -1.82 16.63
N ARG A 205 -1.64 -2.86 17.31
CA ARG A 205 -1.45 -2.83 18.77
C ARG A 205 -0.59 -1.66 19.23
N ARG A 206 0.39 -1.24 18.43
CA ARG A 206 1.29 -0.13 18.75
C ARG A 206 0.65 1.25 18.56
N PHE A 207 -0.10 1.43 17.49
CA PHE A 207 -0.54 2.76 17.05
C PHE A 207 -2.03 3.06 17.29
N VAL A 208 -2.89 2.05 17.40
CA VAL A 208 -4.33 2.25 17.69
C VAL A 208 -4.56 3.07 18.97
N PRO A 209 -3.82 2.87 20.08
CA PRO A 209 -3.99 3.68 21.29
C PRO A 209 -3.73 5.19 21.09
N GLN A 210 -2.97 5.56 20.06
CA GLN A 210 -2.63 6.95 19.73
C GLN A 210 -3.64 7.59 18.75
N THR A 211 -4.61 6.83 18.25
CA THR A 211 -5.63 7.34 17.34
C THR A 211 -6.81 7.95 18.11
N HIS A 212 -7.49 8.90 17.49
CA HIS A 212 -8.69 9.54 18.01
C HIS A 212 -9.91 9.33 17.11
N GLY A 213 -11.11 9.46 17.69
CA GLY A 213 -12.36 9.27 16.96
C GLY A 213 -12.77 10.54 16.23
N MET A 214 -13.63 10.38 15.23
CA MET A 214 -14.22 11.52 14.55
C MET A 214 -15.15 12.30 15.47
N LEU A 215 -15.14 13.63 15.35
CA LEU A 215 -16.13 14.48 16.01
C LEU A 215 -17.51 14.32 15.32
N PRO A 216 -18.62 14.46 16.07
CA PRO A 216 -19.96 14.47 15.48
C PRO A 216 -20.08 15.51 14.35
N GLY A 217 -20.61 15.10 13.20
CA GLY A 217 -20.78 15.98 12.02
C GLY A 217 -19.51 16.23 11.19
N GLN A 218 -18.32 15.82 11.65
CA GLN A 218 -17.06 16.05 10.92
C GLN A 218 -17.06 15.39 9.53
N ALA A 219 -17.57 14.16 9.42
CA ALA A 219 -17.69 13.44 8.15
C ALA A 219 -18.57 14.19 7.14
N TRP A 220 -19.69 14.71 7.61
CA TRP A 220 -20.64 15.47 6.81
C TRP A 220 -20.01 16.79 6.33
N LEU A 221 -19.34 17.52 7.23
CA LEU A 221 -18.70 18.79 6.88
C LEU A 221 -17.57 18.59 5.85
N MET A 222 -16.68 17.61 6.05
CA MET A 222 -15.62 17.31 5.09
C MET A 222 -16.16 16.95 3.71
N HIS A 223 -17.26 16.19 3.65
CA HIS A 223 -17.92 15.85 2.39
C HIS A 223 -18.58 17.08 1.75
N ARG A 224 -19.30 17.90 2.53
CA ARG A 224 -19.99 19.10 2.05
C ARG A 224 -19.03 20.15 1.50
N LEU A 225 -17.84 20.22 2.06
CA LEU A 225 -16.73 21.09 1.62
C LEU A 225 -15.88 20.46 0.52
N HIS A 226 -16.25 19.30 -0.03
CA HIS A 226 -15.53 18.57 -1.08
C HIS A 226 -14.07 18.21 -0.74
N ILE A 227 -13.73 18.16 0.56
CA ILE A 227 -12.43 17.67 1.04
C ILE A 227 -12.34 16.15 0.81
N THR A 228 -13.46 15.45 1.02
CA THR A 228 -13.61 14.02 0.74
C THR A 228 -14.67 13.80 -0.33
N LYS A 229 -14.44 12.85 -1.24
CA LYS A 229 -15.40 12.49 -2.29
C LYS A 229 -16.67 11.82 -1.80
N ARG A 230 -16.64 11.32 -0.55
CA ARG A 230 -17.72 10.64 0.16
C ARG A 230 -17.61 10.94 1.66
N PRO A 231 -18.66 10.72 2.46
CA PRO A 231 -18.56 10.75 3.91
C PRO A 231 -17.47 9.79 4.39
N ARG A 232 -16.50 10.30 5.15
CA ARG A 232 -15.44 9.49 5.76
C ARG A 232 -16.01 8.68 6.92
N SER A 233 -15.75 7.37 6.94
CA SER A 233 -16.13 6.50 8.06
C SER A 233 -15.14 6.60 9.23
N GLU A 234 -15.54 6.14 10.42
CA GLU A 234 -14.62 6.02 11.56
C GLU A 234 -13.45 5.09 11.21
N TYR A 235 -13.70 3.98 10.50
CA TYR A 235 -12.67 3.13 9.92
C TYR A 235 -11.63 3.93 9.10
N ASP A 236 -12.09 4.68 8.09
CA ASP A 236 -11.19 5.46 7.23
C ASP A 236 -10.40 6.52 7.99
N HIS A 237 -11.02 7.11 9.02
CA HIS A 237 -10.37 8.10 9.87
C HIS A 237 -9.25 7.50 10.72
N ARG A 238 -9.47 6.31 11.28
CA ARG A 238 -8.45 5.58 12.05
C ARG A 238 -7.34 5.08 11.14
N MET A 239 -7.68 4.49 9.99
CA MET A 239 -6.69 4.03 9.00
C MET A 239 -5.78 5.17 8.51
N LEU A 240 -6.35 6.37 8.28
CA LEU A 240 -5.55 7.53 7.91
C LEU A 240 -4.60 7.99 9.04
N GLN A 241 -5.05 7.94 10.29
CA GLN A 241 -4.18 8.23 11.43
C GLN A 241 -3.09 7.18 11.59
N LEU A 242 -3.39 5.89 11.42
CA LEU A 242 -2.40 4.83 11.43
C LEU A 242 -1.33 5.04 10.35
N HIS A 243 -1.75 5.36 9.13
CA HIS A 243 -0.83 5.72 8.04
C HIS A 243 0.10 6.88 8.44
N ASP A 244 -0.46 7.97 8.96
CA ASP A 244 0.32 9.15 9.33
C ASP A 244 1.23 8.91 10.54
N LEU A 245 0.76 8.21 11.58
CA LEU A 245 1.55 7.88 12.77
C LEU A 245 2.74 6.98 12.40
N ALA A 246 2.52 5.95 11.59
CA ALA A 246 3.57 5.04 11.12
C ALA A 246 4.65 5.80 10.35
N LYS A 247 4.25 6.67 9.42
CA LYS A 247 5.20 7.46 8.63
C LYS A 247 5.93 8.51 9.49
N ALA A 248 5.31 9.05 10.53
CA ALA A 248 5.93 10.05 11.40
C ALA A 248 6.97 9.44 12.36
N ASP A 249 6.76 8.22 12.82
CA ASP A 249 7.62 7.57 13.83
C ASP A 249 8.93 7.04 13.23
N ALA A 250 9.98 7.85 13.32
CA ALA A 250 11.31 7.50 12.82
C ALA A 250 11.94 6.30 13.58
N GLY A 251 11.59 6.09 14.85
CA GLY A 251 12.07 4.94 15.62
C GLY A 251 11.46 3.65 15.08
N TYR A 252 10.13 3.65 14.91
CA TYR A 252 9.39 2.56 14.27
C TYR A 252 9.96 2.21 12.89
N GLN A 253 10.16 3.21 12.03
CA GLN A 253 10.68 3.00 10.68
C GLN A 253 12.07 2.29 10.64
N ARG A 254 12.88 2.46 11.70
CA ARG A 254 14.20 1.82 11.83
C ARG A 254 14.13 0.43 12.45
N THR A 255 13.32 0.25 13.49
CA THR A 255 13.39 -0.94 14.36
C THR A 255 12.24 -1.93 14.18
N ALA A 256 11.16 -1.56 13.48
CA ALA A 256 10.01 -2.44 13.27
C ALA A 256 10.44 -3.74 12.55
N PRO A 257 9.87 -4.91 12.92
CA PRO A 257 10.10 -6.14 12.18
C PRO A 257 9.74 -5.93 10.71
N GLN A 258 10.67 -6.24 9.81
CA GLN A 258 10.50 -5.98 8.39
C GLN A 258 11.39 -6.89 7.53
N GLN A 259 10.96 -7.12 6.30
CA GLN A 259 11.65 -7.89 5.26
C GLN A 259 11.97 -6.95 4.10
N THR A 260 13.25 -6.86 3.71
CA THR A 260 13.60 -6.22 2.43
C THR A 260 13.49 -7.27 1.34
N PHE A 261 12.73 -6.99 0.30
CA PHE A 261 12.52 -7.91 -0.81
C PHE A 261 12.71 -7.19 -2.15
N ALA A 262 13.47 -7.83 -3.05
CA ALA A 262 13.74 -7.33 -4.39
C ALA A 262 12.89 -8.11 -5.39
N PHE A 263 11.83 -7.47 -5.92
CA PHE A 263 11.05 -8.04 -7.00
C PHE A 263 11.84 -7.87 -8.31
N ALA A 264 12.33 -8.98 -8.85
CA ALA A 264 13.15 -9.01 -10.05
C ALA A 264 12.42 -8.40 -11.28
N PRO A 265 13.14 -7.96 -12.32
CA PRO A 265 12.57 -7.69 -13.63
C PRO A 265 11.59 -8.79 -14.08
N GLY A 266 10.38 -8.40 -14.49
CA GLY A 266 9.35 -9.35 -14.94
C GLY A 266 8.60 -10.09 -13.82
N ALA A 267 8.87 -9.83 -12.54
CA ALA A 267 8.12 -10.41 -11.45
C ALA A 267 6.77 -9.70 -11.23
N THR A 268 5.74 -10.47 -10.87
CA THR A 268 4.41 -9.99 -10.49
C THR A 268 4.17 -10.28 -9.01
N TRP A 269 3.46 -9.40 -8.30
CA TRP A 269 3.03 -9.67 -6.93
C TRP A 269 1.64 -9.11 -6.63
N VAL A 270 0.93 -9.77 -5.71
CA VAL A 270 -0.44 -9.45 -5.32
C VAL A 270 -0.53 -9.27 -3.82
N VAL A 271 -1.22 -8.21 -3.38
CA VAL A 271 -1.27 -7.83 -1.97
C VAL A 271 -2.54 -7.05 -1.64
N PHE A 272 -3.06 -7.22 -0.42
CA PHE A 272 -3.97 -6.26 0.19
C PHE A 272 -3.18 -5.10 0.80
N SER A 273 -3.06 -4.00 0.07
CA SER A 273 -2.16 -2.90 0.43
C SER A 273 -2.71 -2.02 1.56
N ASP A 274 -3.98 -2.19 1.93
CA ASP A 274 -4.60 -1.64 3.14
C ASP A 274 -4.28 -2.44 4.42
N GLN A 275 -3.68 -3.62 4.28
CA GLN A 275 -3.35 -4.52 5.39
C GLN A 275 -1.84 -4.79 5.49
N ALA A 276 -1.19 -5.08 4.37
CA ALA A 276 0.25 -5.32 4.34
C ALA A 276 1.02 -3.98 4.47
N LEU A 277 1.83 -3.86 5.51
CA LEU A 277 2.73 -2.73 5.64
C LEU A 277 3.79 -2.82 4.55
N HIS A 278 3.93 -1.75 3.77
CA HIS A 278 4.89 -1.71 2.68
C HIS A 278 5.55 -0.35 2.53
N ALA A 279 6.75 -0.36 1.97
CA ALA A 279 7.50 0.82 1.58
C ALA A 279 8.27 0.51 0.30
N ALA A 280 8.18 1.39 -0.69
CA ALA A 280 8.91 1.24 -1.94
C ALA A 280 10.22 2.05 -1.87
N MET A 281 11.36 1.38 -1.86
CA MET A 281 12.67 1.99 -1.59
C MET A 281 13.31 2.57 -2.85
N HIS A 282 13.31 1.80 -3.93
CA HIS A 282 13.84 2.19 -5.23
C HIS A 282 13.29 1.27 -6.33
N GLY A 283 13.51 1.68 -7.58
CA GLY A 283 13.06 1.02 -8.80
C GLY A 283 12.16 1.92 -9.61
N ARG A 284 12.40 1.99 -10.92
CA ARG A 284 11.57 2.69 -11.90
C ARG A 284 10.54 1.73 -12.51
N ALA A 285 9.90 2.14 -13.61
CA ALA A 285 9.12 1.28 -14.52
C ALA A 285 8.28 0.17 -13.83
N MET A 286 7.18 0.53 -13.18
CA MET A 286 6.25 -0.43 -12.56
C MET A 286 4.81 -0.19 -12.99
N MET A 287 4.07 -1.27 -13.21
CA MET A 287 2.62 -1.23 -13.43
C MET A 287 1.86 -1.71 -12.18
N GLU A 288 0.69 -1.13 -11.95
CA GLU A 288 -0.18 -1.48 -10.82
C GLU A 288 -1.64 -1.39 -11.21
N GLN A 289 -2.41 -2.43 -10.88
CA GLN A 289 -3.85 -2.49 -11.00
C GLN A 289 -4.47 -2.53 -9.60
N THR A 290 -5.36 -1.59 -9.29
CA THR A 290 -6.14 -1.60 -8.04
C THR A 290 -7.54 -2.20 -8.29
N PHE A 291 -7.99 -3.04 -7.36
CA PHE A 291 -9.37 -3.46 -7.21
C PHE A 291 -9.88 -3.08 -5.82
N TYR A 292 -11.12 -2.61 -5.77
CA TYR A 292 -11.89 -2.54 -4.54
C TYR A 292 -12.62 -3.86 -4.36
N LEU A 293 -12.43 -4.50 -3.21
CA LEU A 293 -13.11 -5.75 -2.88
C LEU A 293 -14.04 -5.50 -1.68
N ASP A 294 -15.30 -5.92 -1.80
CA ASP A 294 -16.24 -5.87 -0.68
C ASP A 294 -15.77 -6.80 0.45
N PRO A 295 -15.75 -6.36 1.72
CA PRO A 295 -15.47 -7.23 2.86
C PRO A 295 -16.32 -8.50 2.91
N ALA A 296 -17.51 -8.49 2.29
CA ALA A 296 -18.36 -9.65 2.07
C ALA A 296 -17.60 -10.85 1.49
N ALA A 297 -16.61 -10.60 0.62
CA ALA A 297 -15.86 -11.62 -0.10
C ALA A 297 -14.74 -12.30 0.71
N ILE A 298 -14.31 -11.66 1.81
CA ILE A 298 -13.19 -12.15 2.62
C ILE A 298 -13.66 -13.35 3.45
N ALA A 299 -13.02 -14.50 3.26
CA ALA A 299 -13.37 -15.74 3.93
C ALA A 299 -12.97 -15.70 5.41
N ASP A 300 -11.72 -15.36 5.71
CA ASP A 300 -11.21 -15.12 7.05
C ASP A 300 -11.06 -13.63 7.34
N ARG A 301 -12.08 -13.04 7.98
CA ARG A 301 -12.07 -11.63 8.35
C ARG A 301 -11.21 -11.32 9.57
N THR A 302 -10.72 -12.32 10.32
CA THR A 302 -10.06 -12.11 11.62
C THR A 302 -8.83 -11.20 11.54
N HIS A 303 -8.16 -11.21 10.38
CA HIS A 303 -6.95 -10.44 10.06
C HIS A 303 -7.23 -9.14 9.30
N SER A 304 -8.46 -8.93 8.82
CA SER A 304 -8.81 -7.72 8.08
C SER A 304 -8.64 -6.47 8.95
N PRO A 305 -8.20 -5.33 8.37
CA PRO A 305 -7.97 -4.11 9.16
C PRO A 305 -9.20 -3.66 9.95
N GLU A 306 -10.39 -3.77 9.35
CA GLU A 306 -11.66 -3.45 10.01
C GLU A 306 -11.90 -4.31 11.25
N ALA A 307 -11.79 -5.64 11.13
CA ALA A 307 -12.05 -6.55 12.25
C ALA A 307 -11.02 -6.39 13.37
N VAL A 308 -9.76 -6.14 13.02
CA VAL A 308 -8.68 -5.86 13.98
C VAL A 308 -8.99 -4.58 14.76
N LEU A 309 -9.34 -3.50 14.07
CA LEU A 309 -9.71 -2.22 14.70
C LEU A 309 -10.96 -2.34 15.57
N SER A 310 -12.00 -3.00 15.05
CA SER A 310 -13.26 -3.21 15.77
C SER A 310 -13.05 -3.98 17.08
N ARG A 311 -12.21 -5.02 17.04
CA ARG A 311 -11.85 -5.80 18.23
C ARG A 311 -11.02 -4.99 19.23
N MET A 312 -10.03 -4.22 18.77
CA MET A 312 -9.18 -3.42 19.66
C MET A 312 -9.92 -2.26 20.32
N LEU A 313 -10.87 -1.65 19.61
CA LEU A 313 -11.63 -0.49 20.09
C LEU A 313 -12.97 -0.87 20.75
N GLY A 314 -13.32 -2.16 20.77
CA GLY A 314 -14.55 -2.67 21.40
C GLY A 314 -15.85 -2.15 20.77
N LYS A 315 -15.81 -1.72 19.50
CA LYS A 315 -16.98 -1.17 18.79
C LYS A 315 -16.86 -1.40 17.27
N PRO A 316 -17.95 -1.53 16.52
CA PRO A 316 -17.90 -1.62 15.06
C PRO A 316 -17.26 -0.37 14.43
N MET A 317 -16.37 -0.56 13.44
CA MET A 317 -15.72 0.53 12.71
C MET A 317 -16.51 1.02 11.50
N LEU A 318 -17.44 0.21 11.04
CA LEU A 318 -18.39 0.55 9.98
C LEU A 318 -19.80 0.61 10.57
N PRO A 319 -20.67 1.48 10.05
CA PRO A 319 -22.10 1.41 10.37
C PRO A 319 -22.61 0.02 9.98
N GLY A 320 -23.46 -0.58 10.82
CA GLY A 320 -24.05 -1.88 10.53
C GLY A 320 -24.66 -1.88 9.12
N GLN A 321 -24.22 -2.83 8.28
CA GLN A 321 -24.81 -3.04 6.97
C GLN A 321 -26.30 -3.32 7.20
N ARG A 322 -27.16 -2.40 6.79
CA ARG A 322 -28.59 -2.65 6.65
C ARG A 322 -28.84 -3.32 5.32
#